data_AF-A0A7K1V786-F1
#
_entry.id   AF-A0A7K1V786-F1
#
_cell.length_a   1.000
_cell.length_b   1.000
_cell.length_c   1.000
_cell.angle_alpha   90.00
_cell.angle_beta   90.00
_cell.angle_gamma   90.00
#
_symmetry.space_group_name_H-M   'P 1'
#
loop_
_entity.id
_entity.type
_entity.pdbx_description
1 polymer ?
#
loop_
_entity_poly.entity_id
_entity_poly.type
_entity_poly.pdbx_seq_one_letter_code
_entity_poly.pdbx_strand_id
1 'polypeptide(L)'
;MTAAVSAVEWPVWSTTARVVVTDSAASASARALVRAHLAEVDAACSRFRADSEVSRLARADGKPVHVSALLAEHVRAALSAARDTGGDVDPTVGAAMIGLGYDRDFGLLLPARSGREARESDARTRVEAADVAFGTGETAAAPQADGATSDSPALVAGTGVAAEVAGGWSAVPESRRSETRVAIAARVDWTAVSLEGQLLCVPAGVLLDLGATAKALAADVCAHRVAARLGCGVLVSLGGDIATAGAAPDGGWQVLVEDRPGEPRSRVALPAGAGLATSSTLRRRWWRGGSVVHHIVDPRTGVAADPEWRTVSVAASSCLAANTAATAAIVRGRDALTGLRAGGLPARLVRRDGAVVVLGGWPESDLAAEDKREFDSI
;
A
#
# COMPACT_ATOMS: atom_id res chain seq x y z
N MET A 1 -0.37 32.47 19.50
CA MET A 1 0.25 32.31 18.17
C MET A 1 -0.02 30.90 17.73
N THR A 2 -0.83 30.70 16.68
CA THR A 2 -1.01 29.39 16.04
C THR A 2 0.34 28.96 15.46
N ALA A 3 0.83 27.79 15.86
CA ALA A 3 2.10 27.27 15.36
C ALA A 3 1.97 27.01 13.85
N ALA A 4 2.84 27.62 13.04
CA ALA A 4 2.79 27.51 11.59
C ALA A 4 3.14 26.07 11.17
N VAL A 5 2.14 25.34 10.68
CA VAL A 5 2.31 23.98 10.17
C VAL A 5 3.05 24.03 8.83
N SER A 6 3.96 23.09 8.60
CA SER A 6 4.69 22.95 7.34
C SER A 6 4.64 21.50 6.85
N ALA A 7 4.60 21.32 5.52
CA ALA A 7 4.52 20.02 4.87
C ALA A 7 5.60 19.85 3.80
N VAL A 8 6.15 18.65 3.72
CA VAL A 8 7.15 18.26 2.73
C VAL A 8 6.81 16.89 2.15
N GLU A 9 6.99 16.73 0.84
CA GLU A 9 6.58 15.52 0.10
C GLU A 9 7.66 15.05 -0.87
N TRP A 10 7.74 13.73 -1.09
CA TRP A 10 8.59 13.11 -2.09
C TRP A 10 8.14 11.68 -2.43
N PRO A 11 8.45 11.16 -3.62
CA PRO A 11 8.13 9.78 -3.99
C PRO A 11 9.01 8.76 -3.24
N VAL A 12 8.43 7.63 -2.83
CA VAL A 12 9.09 6.48 -2.20
C VAL A 12 8.22 5.22 -2.31
N TRP A 13 8.79 4.03 -2.48
CA TRP A 13 8.06 2.73 -2.50
C TRP A 13 6.81 2.67 -3.41
N SER A 14 6.94 3.21 -4.63
CA SER A 14 5.84 3.37 -5.60
C SER A 14 4.63 4.15 -5.04
N THR A 15 4.87 5.03 -4.07
CA THR A 15 3.88 5.94 -3.45
C THR A 15 4.53 7.29 -3.13
N THR A 16 3.81 8.18 -2.44
CA THR A 16 4.31 9.46 -1.93
C THR A 16 4.44 9.39 -0.40
N ALA A 17 5.60 9.82 0.12
CA ALA A 17 5.77 10.17 1.51
C ALA A 17 5.41 11.64 1.71
N ARG A 18 4.63 11.93 2.75
CA ARG A 18 4.32 13.29 3.22
C ARG A 18 4.65 13.37 4.70
N VAL A 19 5.38 14.39 5.10
CA VAL A 19 5.64 14.71 6.51
C VAL A 19 5.13 16.11 6.78
N VAL A 20 4.32 16.23 7.83
CA VAL A 20 3.75 17.48 8.30
C VAL A 20 4.24 17.72 9.73
N VAL A 21 4.73 18.92 10.03
CA VAL A 21 5.25 19.28 11.35
C VAL A 21 4.60 20.57 11.85
N THR A 22 4.39 20.70 13.16
CA THR A 22 3.86 21.92 13.77
C THR A 22 4.89 23.03 13.95
N ASP A 23 6.18 22.73 13.77
CA ASP A 23 7.28 23.70 13.72
C ASP A 23 7.86 23.72 12.31
N SER A 24 7.63 24.81 11.57
CA SER A 24 8.10 24.95 10.20
C SER A 24 9.61 24.82 10.05
N ALA A 25 10.39 25.25 11.05
CA ALA A 25 11.85 25.14 11.04
C ALA A 25 12.33 23.67 11.10
N ALA A 26 11.51 22.76 11.64
CA ALA A 26 11.82 21.34 11.75
C ALA A 26 11.67 20.55 10.44
N SER A 27 11.03 21.12 9.40
CA SER A 27 10.61 20.39 8.19
C SER A 27 11.75 19.68 7.46
N ALA A 28 12.90 20.36 7.30
CA ALA A 28 14.05 19.80 6.60
C ALA A 28 14.68 18.63 7.37
N SER A 29 14.84 18.77 8.69
CA SER A 29 15.34 17.72 9.57
C SER A 29 14.38 16.54 9.66
N ALA A 30 13.07 16.81 9.73
CA ALA A 30 12.04 15.77 9.72
C ALA A 30 12.11 14.94 8.43
N ARG A 31 12.18 15.60 7.26
CA ARG A 31 12.38 14.93 5.97
C ARG A 31 13.64 14.05 5.96
N ALA A 32 14.76 14.55 6.47
CA ALA A 32 16.01 13.80 6.51
C ALA A 32 15.90 12.53 7.38
N LEU A 33 15.30 12.65 8.56
CA LEU A 33 15.08 11.51 9.48
C LEU A 33 14.17 10.44 8.86
N VAL A 34 13.05 10.86 8.26
CA VAL A 34 12.13 9.93 7.58
C VAL A 34 12.82 9.27 6.40
N ARG A 35 13.49 10.02 5.53
CA ARG A 35 14.21 9.45 4.37
C ARG A 35 15.26 8.42 4.77
N ALA A 36 16.04 8.71 5.82
CA ALA A 36 17.04 7.77 6.32
C ALA A 36 16.40 6.46 6.77
N HIS A 37 15.34 6.53 7.58
CA HIS A 37 14.66 5.33 8.06
C HIS A 37 14.00 4.53 6.93
N LEU A 38 13.33 5.19 5.98
CA LEU A 38 12.72 4.50 4.83
C LEU A 38 13.77 3.81 3.95
N ALA A 39 14.98 4.39 3.83
CA ALA A 39 16.07 3.74 3.10
C ALA A 39 16.59 2.48 3.84
N GLU A 40 16.68 2.52 5.17
CA GLU A 40 17.03 1.34 5.98
C GLU A 40 15.97 0.23 5.81
N VAL A 41 14.68 0.60 5.87
CA VAL A 41 13.58 -0.36 5.68
C VAL A 41 13.56 -0.93 4.27
N ASP A 42 13.84 -0.14 3.23
CA ASP A 42 13.95 -0.65 1.85
C ASP A 42 15.08 -1.67 1.72
N ALA A 43 16.25 -1.38 2.29
CA ALA A 43 17.41 -2.27 2.29
C ALA A 43 17.16 -3.57 3.09
N ALA A 44 16.34 -3.54 4.13
CA ALA A 44 16.01 -4.72 4.92
C ALA A 44 14.86 -5.54 4.28
N CYS A 45 13.76 -4.88 3.91
CA CYS A 45 12.45 -5.51 3.71
C CYS A 45 12.02 -5.65 2.24
N SER A 46 12.68 -4.98 1.29
CA SER A 46 12.22 -4.94 -0.09
C SER A 46 12.40 -6.26 -0.82
N ARG A 47 11.31 -6.90 -1.25
CA ARG A 47 11.36 -8.12 -2.08
C ARG A 47 11.78 -7.88 -3.54
N PHE A 48 11.82 -6.62 -3.97
CA PHE A 48 12.18 -6.26 -5.35
C PHE A 48 13.68 -6.06 -5.52
N ARG A 49 14.40 -5.92 -4.41
CA ARG A 49 15.84 -5.70 -4.37
C ARG A 49 16.57 -7.01 -4.14
N ALA A 50 17.49 -7.37 -5.03
CA ALA A 50 18.27 -8.60 -4.90
C ALA A 50 19.24 -8.61 -3.70
N ASP A 51 19.61 -7.40 -3.23
CA ASP A 51 20.53 -7.13 -2.14
C ASP A 51 19.83 -6.89 -0.79
N SER A 52 18.50 -7.00 -0.71
CA SER A 52 17.81 -6.87 0.58
C SER A 52 18.01 -8.09 1.48
N GLU A 53 17.85 -7.90 2.78
CA GLU A 53 17.87 -9.03 3.72
C GLU A 53 16.75 -10.04 3.43
N VAL A 54 15.51 -9.58 3.17
CA VAL A 54 14.39 -10.45 2.78
C VAL A 54 14.72 -11.30 1.56
N SER A 55 15.31 -10.72 0.51
CA SER A 55 15.69 -11.48 -0.69
C SER A 55 16.84 -12.46 -0.44
N ARG A 56 17.70 -12.22 0.57
CA ARG A 56 18.72 -13.18 1.00
C ARG A 56 18.11 -14.36 1.78
N LEU A 57 17.02 -14.15 2.54
CA LEU A 57 16.35 -15.24 3.27
C LEU A 57 15.85 -16.34 2.34
N ALA A 58 15.36 -15.99 1.15
CA ALA A 58 14.93 -16.95 0.14
C ALA A 58 16.05 -17.94 -0.27
N ARG A 59 17.32 -17.58 -0.05
CA ARG A 59 18.50 -18.42 -0.35
C ARG A 59 18.93 -19.29 0.83
N ALA A 60 18.35 -19.11 2.02
CA ALA A 60 18.70 -19.84 3.22
C ALA A 60 18.13 -21.26 3.26
N ASP A 61 17.13 -21.55 2.42
CA ASP A 61 16.56 -22.89 2.22
C ASP A 61 16.14 -23.58 3.53
N GLY A 62 15.37 -22.87 4.37
CA GLY A 62 14.90 -23.39 5.66
C GLY A 62 15.90 -23.27 6.82
N LYS A 63 17.13 -22.82 6.58
CA LYS A 63 18.13 -22.67 7.66
C LYS A 63 17.88 -21.39 8.46
N PRO A 64 18.04 -21.42 9.79
CA PRO A 64 18.01 -20.20 10.60
C PRO A 64 19.08 -19.19 10.16
N VAL A 65 18.70 -17.92 10.06
CA VAL A 65 19.55 -16.80 9.65
C VAL A 65 19.52 -15.71 10.72
N HIS A 66 20.70 -15.19 11.08
CA HIS A 66 20.79 -13.96 11.85
C HIS A 66 20.47 -12.76 10.96
N VAL A 67 19.40 -12.05 11.28
CA VAL A 67 18.96 -10.84 10.59
C VAL A 67 19.20 -9.59 11.42
N SER A 68 19.14 -8.42 10.79
CA SER A 68 19.20 -7.15 11.51
C SER A 68 18.02 -6.98 12.48
N ALA A 69 18.23 -6.16 13.51
CA ALA A 69 17.17 -5.79 14.44
C ALA A 69 15.97 -5.15 13.73
N LEU A 70 16.22 -4.38 12.66
CA LEU A 70 15.19 -3.74 11.85
C LEU A 70 14.32 -4.77 11.11
N LEU A 71 14.94 -5.75 10.45
CA LEU A 71 14.18 -6.80 9.78
C LEU A 71 13.43 -7.66 10.80
N ALA A 72 14.06 -8.02 11.92
CA ALA A 72 13.42 -8.75 13.00
C ALA A 72 12.18 -8.00 13.55
N GLU A 73 12.25 -6.68 13.70
CA GLU A 73 11.11 -5.85 14.08
C GLU A 73 9.96 -5.94 13.08
N HIS A 74 10.26 -5.79 11.78
CA HIS A 74 9.24 -5.82 10.72
C HIS A 74 8.60 -7.21 10.57
N VAL A 75 9.39 -8.28 10.68
CA VAL A 75 8.88 -9.65 10.66
C VAL A 75 8.02 -9.91 11.90
N ARG A 76 8.45 -9.47 13.08
CA ARG A 76 7.65 -9.61 14.31
C ARG A 76 6.30 -8.89 14.20
N ALA A 77 6.29 -7.69 13.66
CA ALA A 77 5.08 -6.92 13.40
C ALA A 77 4.15 -7.65 12.42
N ALA A 78 4.69 -8.18 11.32
CA ALA A 78 3.91 -8.95 10.34
C ALA A 78 3.33 -10.25 10.93
N LEU A 79 4.11 -10.99 11.72
CA LEU A 79 3.61 -12.18 12.42
C LEU A 79 2.57 -11.85 13.50
N SER A 80 2.65 -10.66 14.12
CA SER A 80 1.60 -10.19 15.02
C SER A 80 0.31 -9.91 14.25
N ALA A 81 0.40 -9.16 13.15
CA ALA A 81 -0.74 -8.89 12.29
C ALA A 81 -1.41 -10.18 11.80
N ALA A 82 -0.62 -11.20 11.44
CA ALA A 82 -1.13 -12.52 11.09
C ALA A 82 -1.87 -13.18 12.26
N ARG A 83 -1.27 -13.22 13.46
CA ARG A 83 -1.93 -13.76 14.67
C ARG A 83 -3.24 -13.04 15.00
N ASP A 84 -3.22 -11.71 15.03
CA ASP A 84 -4.35 -10.87 15.43
C ASP A 84 -5.52 -10.97 14.44
N THR A 85 -5.23 -11.39 13.21
CA THR A 85 -6.24 -11.54 12.15
C THR A 85 -6.57 -12.99 11.84
N GLY A 86 -5.98 -13.98 12.52
CA GLY A 86 -6.16 -15.39 12.18
C GLY A 86 -5.60 -15.76 10.80
N GLY A 87 -4.61 -15.01 10.31
CA GLY A 87 -3.94 -15.25 9.03
C GLY A 87 -4.52 -14.48 7.84
N ASP A 88 -5.45 -13.55 8.03
CA ASP A 88 -5.93 -12.72 6.90
C ASP A 88 -4.86 -11.73 6.41
N VAL A 89 -3.95 -11.31 7.29
CA VAL A 89 -2.76 -10.53 6.96
C VAL A 89 -1.52 -11.40 7.15
N ASP A 90 -1.16 -12.17 6.13
CA ASP A 90 -0.11 -13.18 6.19
C ASP A 90 1.17 -12.74 5.43
N PRO A 91 2.35 -12.68 6.08
CA PRO A 91 3.61 -12.34 5.40
C PRO A 91 4.13 -13.42 4.44
N THR A 92 3.56 -14.62 4.36
CA THR A 92 4.04 -15.73 3.52
C THR A 92 3.41 -15.74 2.12
N VAL A 93 2.62 -14.73 1.77
CA VAL A 93 1.95 -14.62 0.45
C VAL A 93 2.87 -14.24 -0.71
N GLY A 94 4.20 -14.12 -0.50
CA GLY A 94 5.13 -13.66 -1.54
C GLY A 94 5.11 -14.50 -2.81
N ALA A 95 5.00 -15.82 -2.69
CA ALA A 95 4.88 -16.72 -3.85
C ALA A 95 3.56 -16.51 -4.61
N ALA A 96 2.44 -16.28 -3.89
CA ALA A 96 1.15 -15.98 -4.50
C ALA A 96 1.18 -14.64 -5.26
N MET A 97 1.81 -13.62 -4.67
CA MET A 97 2.01 -12.31 -5.29
C MET A 97 2.79 -12.42 -6.61
N ILE A 98 3.89 -13.20 -6.62
CA ILE A 98 4.67 -13.48 -7.83
C ILE A 98 3.83 -14.27 -8.85
N GLY A 99 3.08 -15.28 -8.42
CA GLY A 99 2.20 -16.07 -9.28
C GLY A 99 1.14 -15.23 -9.99
N LEU A 100 0.60 -14.22 -9.31
CA LEU A 100 -0.33 -13.22 -9.86
C LEU A 100 0.35 -12.21 -10.79
N GLY A 101 1.68 -12.24 -10.92
CA GLY A 101 2.46 -11.39 -11.82
C GLY A 101 3.00 -10.12 -11.17
N TYR A 102 2.95 -10.01 -9.84
CA TYR A 102 3.59 -8.90 -9.11
C TYR A 102 5.02 -9.28 -8.71
N ASP A 103 5.88 -9.58 -9.67
CA ASP A 103 7.27 -10.04 -9.47
C ASP A 103 8.30 -8.89 -9.39
N ARG A 104 7.92 -7.69 -9.80
CA ARG A 104 8.76 -6.48 -9.91
C ARG A 104 8.07 -5.26 -9.33
N ASP A 105 8.78 -4.15 -9.15
CA ASP A 105 8.18 -2.89 -8.67
C ASP A 105 6.91 -2.55 -9.47
N PHE A 106 5.89 -2.04 -8.79
CA PHE A 106 4.59 -1.77 -9.40
C PHE A 106 4.69 -0.87 -10.65
N GLY A 107 5.61 0.10 -10.64
CA GLY A 107 5.83 1.00 -11.78
C GLY A 107 6.31 0.29 -13.06
N LEU A 108 6.72 -0.97 -12.97
CA LEU A 108 7.21 -1.80 -14.07
C LEU A 108 6.18 -2.83 -14.57
N LEU A 109 5.00 -2.90 -13.95
CA LEU A 109 3.91 -3.79 -14.40
C LEU A 109 3.11 -3.16 -15.53
N LEU A 110 2.58 -3.99 -16.44
CA LEU A 110 1.66 -3.53 -17.48
C LEU A 110 0.39 -2.97 -16.79
N PRO A 111 0.11 -1.67 -16.93
CA PRO A 111 -1.08 -1.08 -16.33
C PRO A 111 -2.31 -1.79 -16.89
N ALA A 112 -3.34 -1.99 -16.07
CA ALA A 112 -4.65 -2.31 -16.60
C ALA A 112 -5.02 -1.24 -17.63
N ARG A 113 -5.16 -1.62 -18.91
CA ARG A 113 -5.52 -0.67 -19.97
C ARG A 113 -6.90 -0.08 -19.63
N SER A 114 -6.95 1.18 -19.20
CA SER A 114 -8.17 1.97 -19.22
C SER A 114 -8.12 2.88 -20.45
N GLY A 115 -9.17 2.80 -21.28
CA GLY A 115 -9.43 3.84 -22.27
C GLY A 115 -9.59 5.18 -21.54
N ARG A 116 -8.91 6.22 -22.04
CA ARG A 116 -9.06 7.63 -21.63
C ARG A 116 -8.88 8.01 -20.14
N GLU A 117 -8.34 7.15 -19.27
CA GLU A 117 -8.08 7.50 -17.85
C GLU A 117 -6.58 7.56 -17.49
N ALA A 118 -5.66 7.45 -18.45
CA ALA A 118 -4.21 7.45 -18.19
C ALA A 118 -3.59 8.85 -17.94
N ARG A 119 -4.42 9.88 -17.70
CA ARG A 119 -3.98 11.23 -17.33
C ARG A 119 -4.89 11.86 -16.28
N GLU A 120 -5.31 11.12 -15.25
CA GLU A 120 -6.03 11.70 -14.12
C GLU A 120 -5.34 11.35 -12.81
N SER A 121 -4.97 12.42 -12.10
CA SER A 121 -4.01 12.48 -11.01
C SER A 121 -4.43 11.66 -9.79
N ASP A 122 -3.45 11.00 -9.20
CA ASP A 122 -3.29 10.64 -7.80
C ASP A 122 -4.39 11.20 -6.87
N ALA A 123 -5.43 10.40 -6.61
CA ALA A 123 -6.41 10.69 -5.58
C ALA A 123 -5.70 10.65 -4.22
N ARG A 124 -5.69 11.79 -3.54
CA ARG A 124 -4.86 12.08 -2.38
C ARG A 124 -5.70 11.93 -1.12
N THR A 125 -5.21 11.19 -0.12
CA THR A 125 -5.55 11.50 1.26
C THR A 125 -4.90 12.86 1.56
N ARG A 126 -5.67 13.94 1.42
CA ARG A 126 -5.17 15.30 1.70
C ARG A 126 -5.28 15.55 3.20
N VAL A 127 -4.15 15.78 3.84
CA VAL A 127 -4.13 16.51 5.11
C VAL A 127 -4.25 17.97 4.75
N GLU A 128 -5.42 18.55 4.95
CA GLU A 128 -5.55 20.00 4.95
C GLU A 128 -4.92 20.49 6.25
N ALA A 129 -3.72 21.10 6.13
CA ALA A 129 -3.28 22.00 7.17
C ALA A 129 -4.35 23.09 7.26
N ALA A 130 -4.85 23.37 8.45
CA ALA A 130 -5.93 24.34 8.68
C ALA A 130 -5.77 25.58 7.79
N ASP A 131 -6.68 25.77 6.83
CA ASP A 131 -6.76 26.98 6.04
C ASP A 131 -7.20 28.12 6.97
N VAL A 132 -6.24 28.86 7.51
CA VAL A 132 -6.46 30.24 7.95
C VAL A 132 -6.13 31.11 6.75
N ALA A 133 -7.18 31.48 6.01
CA ALA A 133 -7.11 32.29 4.80
C ALA A 133 -6.49 33.67 5.06
N PHE A 134 -5.59 34.14 4.19
CA PHE A 134 -5.49 35.54 3.78
C PHE A 134 -4.84 35.71 2.37
N GLY A 135 -5.62 36.30 1.45
CA GLY A 135 -5.24 37.47 0.64
C GLY A 135 -4.02 37.43 -0.29
N THR A 136 -4.28 37.05 -1.55
CA THR A 136 -3.74 37.54 -2.85
C THR A 136 -2.47 38.41 -2.89
N GLY A 137 -1.53 37.99 -3.76
CA GLY A 137 -0.50 38.84 -4.36
C GLY A 137 0.12 38.17 -5.60
N GLU A 138 0.17 38.90 -6.70
CA GLU A 138 0.28 38.48 -8.11
C GLU A 138 1.66 37.97 -8.63
N THR A 139 1.54 37.08 -9.62
CA THR A 139 2.29 36.90 -10.89
C THR A 139 3.81 37.15 -11.00
N ALA A 140 4.49 36.19 -11.65
CA ALA A 140 5.20 36.45 -12.92
C ALA A 140 5.55 35.14 -13.64
N ALA A 141 5.25 35.10 -14.94
CA ALA A 141 5.55 34.04 -15.90
C ALA A 141 6.80 34.38 -16.73
N ALA A 142 7.50 33.36 -17.26
CA ALA A 142 8.37 33.43 -18.45
C ALA A 142 8.72 31.99 -18.94
N PRO A 143 9.25 31.78 -20.17
CA PRO A 143 8.48 31.22 -21.27
C PRO A 143 9.07 29.93 -21.89
N GLN A 144 8.27 29.29 -22.76
CA GLN A 144 8.69 28.29 -23.75
C GLN A 144 9.42 28.93 -24.94
N ALA A 145 10.33 28.18 -25.56
CA ALA A 145 10.73 28.37 -26.96
C ALA A 145 11.08 27.04 -27.64
N ASP A 146 10.65 26.95 -28.89
CA ASP A 146 10.63 25.83 -29.83
C ASP A 146 11.93 25.58 -30.62
N GLY A 147 11.96 24.42 -31.30
CA GLY A 147 12.67 24.18 -32.57
C GLY A 147 14.07 23.55 -32.44
N ALA A 148 14.56 22.68 -33.33
CA ALA A 148 14.07 22.19 -34.62
C ALA A 148 14.98 21.02 -35.12
N THR A 149 14.40 20.16 -35.97
CA THR A 149 14.95 19.50 -37.20
C THR A 149 16.11 18.48 -37.22
N SER A 150 15.82 17.42 -38.03
CA SER A 150 16.65 16.58 -38.94
C SER A 150 17.83 15.79 -38.34
N ASP A 151 18.24 14.61 -38.80
CA ASP A 151 18.12 13.92 -40.09
C ASP A 151 18.18 12.39 -39.89
N SER A 152 17.58 11.65 -40.82
CA SER A 152 17.86 10.22 -41.04
C SER A 152 19.01 10.04 -42.04
N PRO A 153 19.66 8.87 -42.05
CA PRO A 153 19.60 8.08 -43.27
C PRO A 153 19.39 6.58 -43.03
N ALA A 154 18.92 5.94 -44.10
CA ALA A 154 18.41 4.57 -44.21
C ALA A 154 19.46 3.54 -44.67
N LEU A 155 18.96 2.30 -44.83
CA LEU A 155 19.49 1.10 -45.52
C LEU A 155 20.32 0.16 -44.60
N VAL A 156 20.14 -1.17 -44.61
CA VAL A 156 20.03 -2.11 -45.73
C VAL A 156 19.24 -3.38 -45.32
N ALA A 157 18.51 -3.96 -46.28
CA ALA A 157 17.78 -5.22 -46.20
C ALA A 157 18.70 -6.46 -46.27
N GLY A 158 18.36 -7.51 -45.51
CA GLY A 158 19.02 -8.81 -45.55
C GLY A 158 17.99 -9.95 -45.60
N THR A 159 18.03 -10.69 -46.70
CA THR A 159 17.19 -11.83 -47.10
C THR A 159 17.35 -13.06 -46.19
N GLY A 160 16.24 -13.72 -45.84
CA GLY A 160 16.22 -14.99 -45.12
C GLY A 160 15.24 -15.97 -45.76
N VAL A 161 15.77 -17.10 -46.19
CA VAL A 161 15.20 -18.10 -47.10
C VAL A 161 14.19 -19.00 -46.36
N ALA A 162 13.05 -19.27 -47.00
CA ALA A 162 12.05 -20.24 -46.56
C ALA A 162 12.45 -21.65 -47.05
N ALA A 163 12.37 -22.65 -46.18
CA ALA A 163 12.48 -24.06 -46.52
C ALA A 163 11.21 -24.79 -46.05
N GLU A 164 10.44 -25.29 -47.01
CA GLU A 164 9.38 -26.28 -46.83
C GLU A 164 9.98 -27.64 -46.45
N VAL A 165 9.29 -28.35 -45.55
CA VAL A 165 9.30 -29.82 -45.56
C VAL A 165 7.89 -30.30 -45.25
N ALA A 166 7.30 -31.00 -46.21
CA ALA A 166 6.08 -31.79 -46.08
C ALA A 166 6.42 -33.24 -45.72
N GLY A 167 5.59 -33.91 -44.90
CA GLY A 167 5.66 -35.37 -44.76
C GLY A 167 4.90 -35.98 -43.57
N GLY A 168 3.71 -36.53 -43.84
CA GLY A 168 3.36 -37.92 -43.52
C GLY A 168 3.01 -38.34 -42.08
N TRP A 169 1.78 -38.83 -41.90
CA TRP A 169 1.22 -39.48 -40.70
C TRP A 169 1.87 -40.83 -40.34
N SER A 170 1.96 -41.16 -39.04
CA SER A 170 1.51 -42.46 -38.51
C SER A 170 1.35 -42.46 -36.97
N ALA A 171 0.46 -43.33 -36.49
CA ALA A 171 -0.21 -43.33 -35.19
C ALA A 171 0.67 -43.67 -33.96
N VAL A 172 0.27 -43.16 -32.79
CA VAL A 172 0.75 -43.61 -31.46
C VAL A 172 -0.46 -44.06 -30.62
N PRO A 173 -0.40 -45.21 -29.92
CA PRO A 173 -1.56 -45.80 -29.24
C PRO A 173 -1.99 -45.00 -28.00
N GLU A 174 -3.30 -44.99 -27.75
CA GLU A 174 -3.99 -44.47 -26.57
C GLU A 174 -3.31 -44.98 -25.27
N SER A 175 -2.52 -44.13 -24.63
CA SER A 175 -1.96 -44.40 -23.31
C SER A 175 -2.99 -44.02 -22.25
N ARG A 176 -3.25 -44.98 -21.35
CA ARG A 176 -4.14 -44.85 -20.20
C ARG A 176 -3.86 -43.53 -19.48
N ARG A 177 -4.88 -42.68 -19.34
CA ARG A 177 -4.84 -41.53 -18.44
C ARG A 177 -4.63 -42.07 -17.03
N SER A 178 -3.39 -42.06 -16.57
CA SER A 178 -3.10 -42.13 -15.15
C SER A 178 -3.71 -40.87 -14.55
N GLU A 179 -4.77 -41.02 -13.78
CA GLU A 179 -5.26 -39.96 -12.90
C GLU A 179 -4.15 -39.65 -11.90
N THR A 180 -3.26 -38.73 -12.27
CA THR A 180 -2.33 -38.10 -11.36
C THR A 180 -3.18 -37.37 -10.33
N ARG A 181 -3.43 -38.02 -9.20
CA ARG A 181 -3.90 -37.35 -8.00
C ARG A 181 -2.81 -36.36 -7.60
N VAL A 182 -2.99 -35.11 -8.01
CA VAL A 182 -2.19 -33.99 -7.53
C VAL A 182 -2.49 -33.89 -6.04
N ALA A 183 -1.57 -34.41 -5.21
CA ALA A 183 -1.56 -34.09 -3.80
C ALA A 183 -1.37 -32.57 -3.72
N ILE A 184 -2.40 -31.85 -3.30
CA ILE A 184 -2.28 -30.44 -2.98
C ILE A 184 -1.38 -30.41 -1.75
N ALA A 185 -0.09 -30.10 -1.95
CA ALA A 185 0.83 -29.88 -0.83
C ALA A 185 0.18 -28.84 0.10
N ALA A 186 0.09 -29.16 1.39
CA ALA A 186 -0.40 -28.24 2.39
C ALA A 186 0.39 -26.93 2.25
N ARG A 187 -0.32 -25.81 2.05
CA ARG A 187 0.33 -24.51 1.93
C ARG A 187 0.96 -24.18 3.28
N VAL A 188 2.24 -23.82 3.23
CA VAL A 188 2.95 -23.30 4.39
C VAL A 188 2.44 -21.87 4.64
N ASP A 189 2.01 -21.59 5.86
CA ASP A 189 1.51 -20.27 6.28
C ASP A 189 2.47 -19.62 7.30
N TRP A 190 2.07 -18.46 7.82
CA TRP A 190 2.84 -17.71 8.81
C TRP A 190 3.18 -18.49 10.08
N THR A 191 2.44 -19.54 10.44
CA THR A 191 2.70 -20.33 11.67
C THR A 191 4.00 -21.13 11.59
N ALA A 192 4.50 -21.38 10.38
CA ALA A 192 5.75 -22.08 10.15
C ALA A 192 6.99 -21.18 10.18
N VAL A 193 6.82 -19.85 10.28
CA VAL A 193 7.91 -18.88 10.41
C VAL A 193 8.21 -18.65 11.89
N SER A 194 9.47 -18.83 12.30
CA SER A 194 9.90 -18.57 13.68
C SER A 194 10.93 -17.45 13.77
N LEU A 195 10.83 -16.64 14.83
CA LEU A 195 11.75 -15.54 15.10
C LEU A 195 12.05 -15.48 16.60
N GLU A 196 13.30 -15.76 16.95
CA GLU A 196 13.82 -15.68 18.33
C GLU A 196 14.93 -14.62 18.40
N GLY A 197 14.62 -13.48 19.00
CA GLY A 197 15.51 -12.31 18.97
C GLY A 197 15.73 -11.81 17.53
N GLN A 198 16.91 -12.12 16.99
CA GLN A 198 17.33 -11.82 15.60
C GLN A 198 17.61 -13.09 14.78
N LEU A 199 17.30 -14.27 15.32
CA LEU A 199 17.41 -15.53 14.60
C LEU A 199 16.07 -15.86 13.95
N LEU A 200 16.01 -15.75 12.62
CA LEU A 200 14.81 -15.95 11.81
C LEU A 200 14.91 -17.27 11.04
N CYS A 201 13.89 -18.11 11.14
CA CYS A 201 13.75 -19.32 10.34
C CYS A 201 12.51 -19.18 9.44
N VAL A 202 12.72 -19.28 8.13
CA VAL A 202 11.66 -19.28 7.11
C VAL A 202 11.74 -20.61 6.38
N PRO A 203 10.67 -21.41 6.31
CA PRO A 203 10.70 -22.72 5.66
C PRO A 203 11.16 -22.66 4.20
N ALA A 204 11.79 -23.73 3.73
CA ALA A 204 12.23 -23.86 2.35
C ALA A 204 11.07 -23.60 1.37
N GLY A 205 11.32 -22.77 0.35
CA GLY A 205 10.32 -22.39 -0.65
C GLY A 205 9.32 -21.31 -0.23
N VAL A 206 9.31 -20.87 1.05
CA VAL A 206 8.47 -19.74 1.50
C VAL A 206 9.15 -18.41 1.16
N LEU A 207 8.39 -17.50 0.57
CA LEU A 207 8.82 -16.14 0.25
C LEU A 207 8.04 -15.15 1.10
N LEU A 208 8.77 -14.35 1.89
CA LEU A 208 8.14 -13.30 2.70
C LEU A 208 7.77 -12.08 1.84
N ASP A 209 6.59 -11.53 2.07
CA ASP A 209 6.13 -10.23 1.59
C ASP A 209 5.66 -9.41 2.80
N LEU A 210 6.38 -8.32 3.09
CA LEU A 210 6.08 -7.41 4.19
C LEU A 210 5.30 -6.17 3.71
N GLY A 211 4.87 -6.13 2.46
CA GLY A 211 4.22 -4.96 1.85
C GLY A 211 2.91 -4.57 2.53
N ALA A 212 2.22 -5.55 3.13
CA ALA A 212 1.00 -5.33 3.89
C ALA A 212 1.22 -4.73 5.29
N THR A 213 2.46 -4.57 5.79
CA THR A 213 2.71 -4.03 7.14
C THR A 213 3.85 -3.01 7.21
N ALA A 214 4.85 -3.12 6.32
CA ALA A 214 6.08 -2.33 6.37
C ALA A 214 5.83 -0.82 6.28
N LYS A 215 4.92 -0.37 5.40
CA LYS A 215 4.59 1.06 5.28
C LYS A 215 3.95 1.60 6.55
N ALA A 216 2.96 0.90 7.09
CA ALA A 216 2.25 1.33 8.29
C ALA A 216 3.18 1.39 9.51
N LEU A 217 4.01 0.36 9.71
CA LEU A 217 5.01 0.37 10.78
C LEU A 217 6.07 1.48 10.59
N ALA A 218 6.57 1.67 9.37
CA ALA A 218 7.55 2.72 9.09
C ALA A 218 6.95 4.12 9.34
N ALA A 219 5.67 4.35 9.04
CA ALA A 219 4.98 5.59 9.38
C ALA A 219 4.94 5.81 10.90
N ASP A 220 4.56 4.79 11.68
CA ASP A 220 4.54 4.84 13.14
C ASP A 220 5.92 5.18 13.72
N VAL A 221 6.97 4.45 13.30
CA VAL A 221 8.34 4.66 13.77
C VAL A 221 8.85 6.05 13.39
N CYS A 222 8.59 6.49 12.16
CA CYS A 222 9.00 7.82 11.70
C CYS A 222 8.34 8.94 12.51
N ALA A 223 7.02 8.88 12.71
CA ALA A 223 6.29 9.91 13.46
C ALA A 223 6.86 10.05 14.87
N HIS A 224 7.02 8.93 15.60
CA HIS A 224 7.59 8.93 16.95
C HIS A 224 9.03 9.43 16.97
N ARG A 225 9.87 8.96 16.04
CA ARG A 225 11.29 9.34 15.97
C ARG A 225 11.47 10.83 15.70
N VAL A 226 10.69 11.40 14.78
CA VAL A 226 10.74 12.83 14.48
C VAL A 226 10.25 13.64 15.67
N ALA A 227 9.10 13.28 16.26
CA ALA A 227 8.53 13.99 17.40
C ALA A 227 9.50 13.98 18.60
N ALA A 228 10.07 12.82 18.94
CA ALA A 228 11.04 12.69 20.02
C ALA A 228 12.34 13.48 19.77
N ARG A 229 12.80 13.55 18.52
CA ARG A 229 14.08 14.16 18.18
C ARG A 229 14.01 15.68 18.00
N LEU A 230 12.86 16.18 17.53
CA LEU A 230 12.65 17.58 17.16
C LEU A 230 11.68 18.32 18.10
N GLY A 231 10.98 17.62 19.00
CA GLY A 231 10.13 18.24 20.02
C GLY A 231 8.87 18.94 19.48
N CYS A 232 8.39 18.55 18.30
CA CYS A 232 7.19 19.10 17.66
C CYS A 232 6.12 18.04 17.39
N GLY A 233 4.91 18.47 17.08
CA GLY A 233 3.86 17.62 16.53
C GLY A 233 4.21 17.20 15.12
N VAL A 234 3.96 15.93 14.80
CA VAL A 234 4.30 15.32 13.51
C VAL A 234 3.14 14.46 13.01
N LEU A 235 2.88 14.55 11.71
CA LEU A 235 2.11 13.57 10.95
C LEU A 235 2.98 13.03 9.82
N VAL A 236 3.07 11.71 9.69
CA VAL A 236 3.74 11.01 8.59
C VAL A 236 2.70 10.23 7.81
N SER A 237 2.68 10.37 6.49
CA SER A 237 1.84 9.60 5.57
C SER A 237 2.69 8.89 4.52
N LEU A 238 2.47 7.58 4.34
CA LEU A 238 3.14 6.74 3.35
C LEU A 238 2.09 6.05 2.46
N GLY A 239 1.53 6.80 1.49
CA GLY A 239 0.54 6.24 0.56
C GLY A 239 -0.79 5.83 1.17
N GLY A 240 -1.29 6.61 2.13
CA GLY A 240 -2.56 6.36 2.84
C GLY A 240 -2.37 5.73 4.23
N ASP A 241 -1.16 5.27 4.55
CA ASP A 241 -0.76 4.85 5.89
C ASP A 241 -0.28 6.07 6.68
N ILE A 242 -1.07 6.53 7.65
CA ILE A 242 -0.88 7.78 8.40
C ILE A 242 -0.63 7.48 9.87
N ALA A 243 0.43 8.05 10.42
CA ALA A 243 0.74 8.04 11.85
C ALA A 243 0.97 9.46 12.35
N THR A 244 0.58 9.71 13.60
CA THR A 244 0.77 11.00 14.28
C THR A 244 1.54 10.82 15.56
N ALA A 245 2.33 11.82 15.96
CA ALA A 245 3.07 11.83 17.23
C ALA A 245 3.37 13.27 17.67
N GLY A 246 3.77 13.45 18.93
CA GLY A 246 3.98 14.77 19.52
C GLY A 246 2.67 15.54 19.72
N ALA A 247 2.75 16.78 20.18
CA ALA A 247 1.56 17.60 20.44
C ALA A 247 0.78 17.84 19.14
N ALA A 248 -0.49 17.42 19.09
CA ALA A 248 -1.35 17.68 17.96
C ALA A 248 -1.80 19.16 17.94
N PRO A 249 -2.12 19.73 16.77
CA PRO A 249 -2.83 21.00 16.68
C PRO A 249 -4.17 20.96 17.43
N ASP A 250 -4.70 22.14 17.76
CA ASP A 250 -6.05 22.27 18.31
C ASP A 250 -7.08 21.62 17.37
N GLY A 251 -7.98 20.81 17.93
CA GLY A 251 -8.94 20.02 17.15
C GLY A 251 -8.37 18.76 16.48
N GLY A 252 -7.08 18.48 16.64
CA GLY A 252 -6.41 17.30 16.07
C GLY A 252 -5.99 17.47 14.62
N TRP A 253 -5.24 16.49 14.11
CA TRP A 253 -4.81 16.46 12.72
C TRP A 253 -5.99 16.17 11.80
N GLN A 254 -6.34 17.13 10.95
CA GLN A 254 -7.46 16.99 10.02
C GLN A 254 -7.04 16.22 8.77
N VAL A 255 -7.65 15.05 8.55
CA VAL A 255 -7.34 14.16 7.43
C VAL A 255 -8.59 13.94 6.58
N LEU A 256 -8.54 14.32 5.31
CA LEU A 256 -9.60 14.03 4.36
C LEU A 256 -9.43 12.60 3.81
N VAL A 257 -10.46 11.78 4.00
CA VAL A 257 -10.55 10.41 3.47
C VAL A 257 -11.49 10.42 2.28
N GLU A 258 -10.94 10.19 1.09
CA GLU A 258 -11.63 10.18 -0.19
C GLU A 258 -10.98 9.13 -1.11
N ASP A 259 -11.78 8.37 -1.85
CA ASP A 259 -11.31 7.34 -2.78
C ASP A 259 -10.77 7.98 -4.08
N ARG A 260 -11.57 8.89 -4.68
CA ARG A 260 -11.25 9.70 -5.86
C ARG A 260 -11.91 11.08 -5.74
N PRO A 261 -11.35 12.13 -6.34
CA PRO A 261 -11.97 13.46 -6.34
C PRO A 261 -13.44 13.39 -6.79
N GLY A 262 -14.34 13.91 -5.94
CA GLY A 262 -15.78 13.96 -6.22
C GLY A 262 -16.54 12.70 -5.81
N GLU A 263 -15.88 11.72 -5.20
CA GLU A 263 -16.55 10.59 -4.56
C GLU A 263 -16.84 10.90 -3.07
N PRO A 264 -17.69 10.09 -2.38
CA PRO A 264 -17.98 10.31 -0.97
C PRO A 264 -16.71 10.46 -0.13
N ARG A 265 -16.64 11.53 0.65
CA ARG A 265 -15.47 11.88 1.47
C ARG A 265 -15.88 12.19 2.91
N SER A 266 -14.96 11.97 3.85
CA SER A 266 -15.14 12.30 5.27
C SER A 266 -13.86 12.92 5.82
N ARG A 267 -13.99 13.94 6.69
CA ARG A 267 -12.86 14.50 7.42
C ARG A 267 -12.72 13.85 8.80
N VAL A 268 -11.56 13.27 9.07
CA VAL A 268 -11.24 12.62 10.35
C VAL A 268 -10.25 13.48 11.13
N ALA A 269 -10.56 13.77 12.38
CA ALA A 269 -9.66 14.43 13.32
C ALA A 269 -8.85 13.38 14.10
N LEU A 270 -7.56 13.25 13.80
CA LEU A 270 -6.67 12.32 14.50
C LEU A 270 -6.01 13.01 15.71
N PRO A 271 -6.10 12.43 16.92
CA PRO A 271 -5.36 12.94 18.07
C PRO A 271 -3.86 12.62 17.94
N ALA A 272 -3.06 13.14 18.87
CA ALA A 272 -1.65 12.75 18.99
C ALA A 272 -1.50 11.25 19.28
N GLY A 273 -0.55 10.59 18.62
CA GLY A 273 -0.25 9.18 18.86
C GLY A 273 -1.28 8.21 18.26
N ALA A 274 -2.09 8.65 17.30
CA ALA A 274 -3.05 7.80 16.58
C ALA A 274 -2.58 7.49 15.16
N GLY A 275 -3.18 6.46 14.57
CA GLY A 275 -2.97 6.08 13.18
C GLY A 275 -4.26 5.93 12.39
N LEU A 276 -4.12 6.07 11.07
CA LEU A 276 -5.18 5.89 10.09
C LEU A 276 -4.59 5.19 8.87
N ALA A 277 -5.28 4.18 8.33
CA ALA A 277 -4.84 3.52 7.12
C ALA A 277 -6.02 3.25 6.19
N THR A 278 -5.75 3.18 4.89
CA THR A 278 -6.74 2.83 3.87
C THR A 278 -6.22 1.72 2.96
N SER A 279 -6.89 0.57 3.00
CA SER A 279 -6.67 -0.53 2.07
C SER A 279 -7.63 -0.40 0.89
N SER A 280 -7.13 -0.61 -0.34
CA SER A 280 -7.92 -0.38 -1.56
C SER A 280 -7.61 -1.42 -2.64
N THR A 281 -8.68 -1.87 -3.32
CA THR A 281 -8.57 -2.70 -4.53
C THR A 281 -8.55 -1.85 -5.81
N LEU A 282 -8.77 -0.53 -5.72
CA LEU A 282 -8.72 0.41 -6.84
C LEU A 282 -7.28 0.79 -7.24
N ARG A 283 -6.34 0.65 -6.30
CA ARG A 283 -4.92 0.97 -6.47
C ARG A 283 -4.12 -0.32 -6.70
N ARG A 284 -2.93 -0.17 -7.28
CA ARG A 284 -2.01 -1.26 -7.63
C ARG A 284 -2.72 -2.42 -8.35
N ARG A 285 -3.25 -2.12 -9.55
CA ARG A 285 -3.97 -3.05 -10.42
C ARG A 285 -3.20 -3.32 -11.71
N TRP A 286 -3.22 -4.54 -12.20
CA TRP A 286 -2.58 -4.93 -13.45
C TRP A 286 -3.38 -6.04 -14.16
N TRP A 287 -3.04 -6.31 -15.43
CA TRP A 287 -3.70 -7.35 -16.21
C TRP A 287 -2.98 -8.69 -16.04
N ARG A 288 -3.72 -9.75 -15.69
CA ARG A 288 -3.23 -11.14 -15.65
C ARG A 288 -4.32 -12.11 -16.10
N GLY A 289 -3.99 -13.04 -16.99
CA GLY A 289 -4.88 -14.16 -17.34
C GLY A 289 -6.25 -13.76 -17.89
N GLY A 290 -6.35 -12.63 -18.61
CA GLY A 290 -7.62 -12.15 -19.17
C GLY A 290 -8.45 -11.25 -18.24
N SER A 291 -8.05 -11.06 -16.98
CA SER A 291 -8.74 -10.20 -16.01
C SER A 291 -7.82 -9.17 -15.34
N VAL A 292 -8.43 -8.14 -14.76
CA VAL A 292 -7.72 -7.20 -13.87
C VAL A 292 -7.61 -7.81 -12.48
N VAL A 293 -6.41 -7.79 -11.89
CA VAL A 293 -6.12 -8.23 -10.53
C VAL A 293 -5.55 -7.08 -9.69
N HIS A 294 -5.58 -7.20 -8.36
CA HIS A 294 -4.98 -6.24 -7.43
C HIS A 294 -4.06 -6.94 -6.42
N HIS A 295 -3.27 -6.13 -5.71
CA HIS A 295 -2.19 -6.56 -4.82
C HIS A 295 -2.60 -7.12 -3.45
N ILE A 296 -3.90 -7.21 -3.14
CA ILE A 296 -4.38 -7.75 -1.86
C ILE A 296 -4.79 -9.19 -2.11
N VAL A 297 -3.99 -10.12 -1.59
CA VAL A 297 -4.17 -11.57 -1.75
C VAL A 297 -4.93 -12.10 -0.56
N ASP A 298 -5.90 -12.99 -0.81
CA ASP A 298 -6.48 -13.84 0.22
C ASP A 298 -5.50 -15.01 0.48
N PRO A 299 -4.86 -15.09 1.67
CA PRO A 299 -3.85 -16.12 1.94
C PRO A 299 -4.39 -17.55 1.84
N ARG A 300 -5.68 -17.74 2.13
CA ARG A 300 -6.37 -19.05 2.10
C ARG A 300 -6.44 -19.59 0.68
N THR A 301 -6.63 -18.72 -0.31
CA THR A 301 -6.83 -19.10 -1.72
C THR A 301 -5.61 -18.81 -2.59
N GLY A 302 -4.76 -17.85 -2.19
CA GLY A 302 -3.57 -17.40 -2.92
C GLY A 302 -3.90 -16.62 -4.19
N VAL A 303 -5.14 -16.17 -4.32
CA VAL A 303 -5.58 -15.28 -5.39
C VAL A 303 -5.93 -13.91 -4.82
N ALA A 304 -6.13 -12.91 -5.68
CA ALA A 304 -6.60 -11.60 -5.23
C ALA A 304 -7.94 -11.75 -4.50
N ALA A 305 -8.10 -11.09 -3.34
CA ALA A 305 -9.33 -11.09 -2.57
C ALA A 305 -10.50 -10.53 -3.42
N ASP A 306 -11.72 -10.99 -3.18
CA ASP A 306 -12.90 -10.47 -3.88
C ASP A 306 -13.14 -9.00 -3.50
N PRO A 307 -13.23 -8.06 -4.46
CA PRO A 307 -13.45 -6.64 -4.17
C PRO A 307 -14.90 -6.31 -3.76
N GLU A 308 -15.49 -7.05 -2.81
CA GLU A 308 -16.76 -6.71 -2.15
C GLU A 308 -16.69 -5.28 -1.59
N TRP A 309 -15.56 -4.99 -0.91
CA TRP A 309 -15.17 -3.64 -0.52
C TRP A 309 -14.08 -3.13 -1.46
N ARG A 310 -14.30 -1.98 -2.08
CA ARG A 310 -13.29 -1.33 -2.94
C ARG A 310 -12.27 -0.54 -2.12
N THR A 311 -12.70 0.00 -0.98
CA THR A 311 -11.85 0.67 0.00
C THR A 311 -12.35 0.40 1.42
N VAL A 312 -11.40 0.29 2.35
CA VAL A 312 -11.66 0.27 3.79
C VAL A 312 -10.64 1.18 4.44
N SER A 313 -11.13 2.18 5.17
CA SER A 313 -10.33 3.09 5.99
C SER A 313 -10.62 2.83 7.46
N VAL A 314 -9.58 2.74 8.28
CA VAL A 314 -9.70 2.45 9.72
C VAL A 314 -8.81 3.42 10.50
N ALA A 315 -9.32 3.94 11.62
CA ALA A 315 -8.53 4.68 12.60
C ALA A 315 -8.26 3.79 13.82
N ALA A 316 -7.06 3.87 14.38
CA ALA A 316 -6.65 3.06 15.53
C ALA A 316 -5.56 3.76 16.37
N SER A 317 -5.10 3.09 17.43
CA SER A 317 -3.99 3.55 18.28
C SER A 317 -2.62 3.54 17.58
N SER A 318 -2.49 2.90 16.44
CA SER A 318 -1.31 2.95 15.58
C SER A 318 -1.68 2.77 14.12
N CYS A 319 -0.82 3.22 13.22
CA CYS A 319 -1.00 3.04 11.78
C CYS A 319 -0.95 1.55 11.42
N LEU A 320 -0.04 0.79 12.03
CA LEU A 320 0.05 -0.66 11.83
C LEU A 320 -1.26 -1.37 12.21
N ALA A 321 -1.88 -1.02 13.34
CA ALA A 321 -3.14 -1.62 13.77
C ALA A 321 -4.29 -1.26 12.80
N ALA A 322 -4.38 0.01 12.40
CA ALA A 322 -5.34 0.48 11.41
C ALA A 322 -5.22 -0.27 10.08
N ASN A 323 -3.99 -0.37 9.55
CA ASN A 323 -3.73 -1.01 8.26
C ASN A 323 -3.96 -2.52 8.31
N THR A 324 -3.62 -3.17 9.44
CA THR A 324 -3.91 -4.59 9.67
C THR A 324 -5.41 -4.85 9.62
N ALA A 325 -6.21 -4.05 10.33
CA ALA A 325 -7.66 -4.17 10.34
C ALA A 325 -8.29 -3.88 8.97
N ALA A 326 -7.81 -2.83 8.27
CA ALA A 326 -8.30 -2.47 6.94
C ALA A 326 -8.01 -3.56 5.91
N THR A 327 -6.81 -4.14 5.93
CA THR A 327 -6.43 -5.22 5.00
C THR A 327 -7.20 -6.50 5.28
N ALA A 328 -7.33 -6.89 6.56
CA ALA A 328 -8.15 -8.04 6.94
C ALA A 328 -9.62 -7.86 6.54
N ALA A 329 -10.17 -6.64 6.64
CA ALA A 329 -11.52 -6.34 6.18
C ALA A 329 -11.71 -6.54 4.67
N ILE A 330 -10.73 -6.16 3.84
CA ILE A 330 -10.76 -6.47 2.40
C ILE A 330 -10.76 -7.99 2.19
N VAL A 331 -9.87 -8.72 2.87
CA VAL A 331 -9.73 -10.19 2.72
C VAL A 331 -10.99 -10.95 3.17
N ARG A 332 -11.65 -10.49 4.24
CA ARG A 332 -12.88 -11.09 4.79
C ARG A 332 -14.13 -10.76 3.97
N GLY A 333 -14.10 -9.72 3.14
CA GLY A 333 -15.25 -9.31 2.34
C GLY A 333 -16.49 -9.07 3.21
N ARG A 334 -17.55 -9.86 3.01
CA ARG A 334 -18.84 -9.69 3.71
C ARG A 334 -18.75 -9.81 5.22
N ASP A 335 -17.79 -10.58 5.73
CA ASP A 335 -17.61 -10.81 7.16
C ASP A 335 -16.78 -9.69 7.85
N ALA A 336 -16.31 -8.69 7.09
CA ALA A 336 -15.50 -7.58 7.59
C ALA A 336 -16.17 -6.81 8.75
N LEU A 337 -17.47 -6.56 8.65
CA LEU A 337 -18.20 -5.74 9.62
C LEU A 337 -18.20 -6.36 11.02
N THR A 338 -18.28 -7.69 11.12
CA THR A 338 -18.28 -8.40 12.40
C THR A 338 -16.96 -8.19 13.13
N GLY A 339 -15.84 -8.38 12.43
CA GLY A 339 -14.51 -8.20 13.02
C GLY A 339 -14.24 -6.74 13.43
N LEU A 340 -14.59 -5.77 12.58
CA LEU A 340 -14.40 -4.35 12.88
C LEU A 340 -15.25 -3.89 14.06
N ARG A 341 -16.50 -4.36 14.17
CA ARG A 341 -17.38 -4.06 15.31
C ARG A 341 -16.85 -4.67 16.61
N ALA A 342 -16.39 -5.91 16.59
CA ALA A 342 -15.82 -6.57 17.75
C ALA A 342 -14.57 -5.84 18.27
N GLY A 343 -13.74 -5.30 17.38
CA GLY A 343 -12.58 -4.49 17.73
C GLY A 343 -12.90 -3.06 18.18
N GLY A 344 -14.15 -2.60 18.02
CA GLY A 344 -14.55 -1.23 18.37
C GLY A 344 -13.84 -0.14 17.54
N LEU A 345 -13.30 -0.49 16.37
CA LEU A 345 -12.48 0.43 15.58
C LEU A 345 -13.37 1.36 14.73
N PRO A 346 -13.14 2.69 14.78
CA PRO A 346 -13.75 3.62 13.83
C PRO A 346 -13.32 3.25 12.41
N ALA A 347 -14.29 3.03 11.52
CA ALA A 347 -14.01 2.60 10.16
C ALA A 347 -15.01 3.15 9.16
N ARG A 348 -14.55 3.33 7.92
CA ARG A 348 -15.35 3.64 6.73
C ARG A 348 -15.04 2.61 5.65
N LEU A 349 -16.08 1.95 5.17
CA LEU A 349 -15.99 0.96 4.10
C LEU A 349 -16.80 1.45 2.91
N VAL A 350 -16.25 1.30 1.71
CA VAL A 350 -16.96 1.63 0.47
C VAL A 350 -17.08 0.38 -0.37
N ARG A 351 -18.31 0.05 -0.75
CA ARG A 351 -18.60 -1.07 -1.65
C ARG A 351 -18.23 -0.73 -3.09
N ARG A 352 -18.20 -1.76 -3.94
CA ARG A 352 -17.94 -1.59 -5.38
C ARG A 352 -18.94 -0.66 -6.08
N ASP A 353 -20.18 -0.61 -5.62
CA ASP A 353 -21.25 0.26 -6.12
C ASP A 353 -21.19 1.70 -5.58
N GLY A 354 -20.24 2.01 -4.69
CA GLY A 354 -20.08 3.31 -4.06
C GLY A 354 -20.84 3.47 -2.73
N ALA A 355 -21.62 2.47 -2.30
CA ALA A 355 -22.32 2.54 -1.02
C ALA A 355 -21.31 2.60 0.15
N VAL A 356 -21.53 3.55 1.07
CA VAL A 356 -20.65 3.80 2.21
C VAL A 356 -21.26 3.22 3.48
N VAL A 357 -20.44 2.50 4.25
CA VAL A 357 -20.76 2.01 5.60
C VAL A 357 -19.76 2.59 6.58
N VAL A 358 -20.25 3.17 7.67
CA VAL A 358 -19.42 3.74 8.75
C VAL A 358 -19.63 2.98 10.06
N LEU A 359 -18.58 2.86 10.87
CA LEU A 359 -18.55 2.16 12.16
C LEU A 359 -17.80 3.00 13.21
N GLY A 360 -18.06 2.74 14.49
CA GLY A 360 -17.24 3.24 15.60
C GLY A 360 -17.17 4.77 15.72
N GLY A 361 -18.25 5.48 15.39
CA GLY A 361 -18.27 6.95 15.44
C GLY A 361 -17.49 7.63 14.31
N TRP A 362 -17.19 6.91 13.23
CA TRP A 362 -16.57 7.51 12.05
C TRP A 362 -17.43 8.67 11.49
N PRO A 363 -16.84 9.83 11.17
CA PRO A 363 -17.58 11.00 10.69
C PRO A 363 -18.39 10.72 9.41
N GLU A 364 -19.63 11.24 9.35
CA GLU A 364 -20.47 11.14 8.15
C GLU A 364 -19.83 11.85 6.94
N SER A 365 -20.37 11.62 5.74
CA SER A 365 -19.81 12.22 4.54
C SER A 365 -20.15 13.69 4.40
N ASP A 366 -19.16 14.51 4.04
CA ASP A 366 -19.34 15.95 3.84
C ASP A 366 -20.32 16.26 2.69
N LEU A 367 -20.38 15.40 1.65
CA LEU A 367 -21.31 15.56 0.53
C LEU A 367 -22.78 15.37 0.95
N ALA A 368 -23.05 14.43 1.87
CA ALA A 368 -24.40 14.25 2.41
C ALA A 368 -24.86 15.45 3.25
N ALA A 369 -23.92 16.19 3.84
CA ALA A 369 -24.19 17.40 4.60
C ALA A 369 -24.27 18.68 3.74
N GLU A 370 -23.66 18.70 2.56
CA GLU A 370 -23.83 19.75 1.54
C GLU A 370 -25.21 19.62 0.87
N ASP A 371 -25.61 18.41 0.44
CA ASP A 371 -26.94 18.14 -0.13
C ASP A 371 -28.08 18.48 0.85
N LYS A 372 -27.91 18.18 2.15
CA LYS A 372 -28.90 18.56 3.18
C LYS A 372 -29.04 20.07 3.35
N ARG A 373 -27.92 20.81 3.29
CA ARG A 373 -27.94 22.27 3.43
C ARG A 373 -28.54 22.96 2.20
N GLU A 374 -28.37 22.39 1.02
CA GLU A 374 -29.02 22.88 -0.21
C GLU A 374 -30.53 22.60 -0.19
N PHE A 375 -30.97 21.45 0.33
CA PHE A 375 -32.40 21.13 0.51
C PHE A 375 -33.09 21.95 1.61
N ASP A 376 -32.41 22.23 2.74
CA ASP A 376 -32.99 23.03 3.84
C ASP A 376 -32.98 24.55 3.54
N SER A 377 -32.36 24.97 2.42
CA SER A 377 -32.29 26.37 1.97
C SER A 377 -33.28 26.71 0.84
N ILE A 378 -34.14 25.77 0.44
CA ILE A 378 -35.24 25.92 -0.52
C ILE A 378 -36.56 25.86 0.23
#